data_AF-A0AAU3N860-F1
#
_entry.id   AF-A0AAU3N860-F1
#
_cell.length_a   1.000
_cell.length_b   1.000
_cell.length_c   1.000
_cell.angle_alpha   90.00
_cell.angle_beta   90.00
_cell.angle_gamma   90.00
#
_symmetry.space_group_name_H-M   'P 1'
#
loop_
_entity.id
_entity.type
_entity.pdbx_description
1 polymer ?
#
loop_
_entity_poly.entity_id
_entity_poly.type
_entity_poly.pdbx_seq_one_letter_code
_entity_poly.pdbx_strand_id
1 'polypeptide(L)'
;MTSGQGDAPEEEFVEALAELRADASVHDLAAWCSRHGIDVVPMVAGTLVTGSGRQFTEAFGVRLQKRSRPQTLPVPHDLKDTVRSVTVLPTPTLGARDRIP
;
A
#
# COMPACT_ATOMS: atom_id res chain seq x y z
N MET A 1 -5.39 -31.18 13.06
CA MET A 1 -6.13 -30.22 12.21
C MET A 1 -5.73 -28.83 12.67
N THR A 2 -4.77 -28.21 11.99
CA THR A 2 -4.39 -26.81 12.26
C THR A 2 -5.48 -25.94 11.68
N SER A 3 -6.36 -25.45 12.54
CA SER A 3 -7.31 -24.39 12.21
C SER A 3 -6.51 -23.23 11.63
N GLY A 4 -6.64 -23.03 10.32
CA GLY A 4 -6.13 -21.85 9.65
C GLY A 4 -6.86 -20.66 10.25
N GLN A 5 -6.21 -20.01 11.20
CA GLN A 5 -6.59 -18.70 11.70
C GLN A 5 -6.41 -17.79 10.49
N GLY A 6 -7.50 -17.59 9.74
CA GLY A 6 -7.50 -16.58 8.70
C GLY A 6 -7.26 -15.27 9.41
N ASP A 7 -6.06 -14.70 9.21
CA ASP A 7 -5.73 -13.37 9.74
C ASP A 7 -6.90 -12.46 9.45
N ALA A 8 -7.35 -11.72 10.47
CA ALA A 8 -8.40 -10.75 10.28
C ALA A 8 -7.96 -9.81 9.14
N PRO A 9 -8.86 -9.33 8.26
CA PRO A 9 -8.50 -8.46 7.13
C PRO A 9 -7.67 -7.23 7.53
N GLU A 10 -7.71 -6.86 8.81
CA GLU A 10 -6.97 -5.77 9.43
C GLU A 10 -5.48 -6.09 9.66
N GLU A 11 -5.12 -7.37 9.82
CA GLU A 11 -3.75 -7.83 10.02
C GLU A 11 -3.10 -8.31 8.71
N GLU A 12 -3.88 -8.40 7.62
CA GLU A 12 -3.40 -8.78 6.30
C GLU A 12 -2.31 -7.81 5.80
N PHE A 13 -1.20 -8.35 5.28
CA PHE A 13 -0.10 -7.58 4.72
C PHE A 13 -0.50 -6.87 3.42
N VAL A 14 -0.29 -5.56 3.38
CA VAL A 14 -0.65 -4.66 2.28
C VAL A 14 0.59 -4.13 1.59
N GLU A 15 0.56 -4.18 0.27
CA GLU A 15 1.52 -3.52 -0.62
C GLU A 15 0.78 -2.46 -1.42
N ALA A 16 1.39 -1.28 -1.54
CA ALA A 16 0.89 -0.21 -2.40
C ALA A 16 2.04 0.44 -3.16
N LEU A 17 1.77 0.84 -4.40
CA LEU A 17 2.67 1.67 -5.19
C LEU A 17 2.30 3.14 -5.01
N ALA A 18 3.25 3.95 -4.56
CA ALA A 18 3.15 5.39 -4.52
C ALA A 18 3.94 6.00 -5.68
N GLU A 19 3.26 6.82 -6.47
CA GLU A 19 3.90 7.68 -7.47
C GLU A 19 4.17 9.05 -6.86
N LEU A 20 5.43 9.46 -6.83
CA LEU A 20 5.82 10.79 -6.38
C LEU A 20 5.56 11.83 -7.49
N ARG A 21 5.37 13.08 -7.09
CA ARG A 21 5.45 14.21 -8.03
C ARG A 21 6.90 14.45 -8.46
N ALA A 22 7.10 15.09 -9.61
CA ALA A 22 8.41 15.22 -10.25
C ALA A 22 9.49 15.84 -9.34
N ASP A 23 9.12 16.82 -8.53
CA ASP A 23 10.05 17.56 -7.66
C ASP A 23 9.97 17.11 -6.19
N ALA A 24 9.23 16.04 -5.90
CA ALA A 24 9.01 15.56 -4.54
C ALA A 24 10.07 14.56 -4.09
N SER A 25 10.41 14.62 -2.80
CA SER A 25 11.38 13.71 -2.18
C SER A 25 10.70 12.47 -1.59
N VAL A 26 11.29 11.31 -1.79
CA VAL A 26 10.87 10.06 -1.11
C VAL A 26 11.03 10.16 0.41
N HIS A 27 11.91 11.03 0.91
CA HIS A 27 12.11 11.24 2.34
C HIS A 27 10.87 11.86 3.01
N ASP A 28 10.15 12.75 2.31
CA ASP A 28 8.95 13.39 2.86
C ASP A 28 7.82 12.36 3.00
N LEU A 29 7.68 11.47 1.99
CA LEU A 29 6.78 10.32 2.07
C LEU A 29 7.17 9.37 3.20
N ALA A 30 8.45 9.02 3.32
CA ALA A 30 8.94 8.12 4.35
C ALA A 30 8.69 8.67 5.77
N ALA A 31 8.93 9.96 5.99
CA ALA A 31 8.69 10.63 7.26
C ALA A 31 7.19 10.71 7.62
N TRP A 32 6.31 10.76 6.61
CA TRP A 32 4.87 10.65 6.83
C TRP A 32 4.46 9.22 7.17
N CYS A 33 4.88 8.24 6.36
CA CYS A 33 4.54 6.82 6.53
C CYS A 33 5.02 6.25 7.88
N SER A 34 6.20 6.66 8.36
CA SER A 34 6.74 6.17 9.63
C SER A 34 5.87 6.52 10.85
N ARG A 35 5.10 7.62 10.79
CA ARG A 35 4.14 8.00 11.86
C ARG A 35 2.96 7.03 11.96
N HIS A 36 2.69 6.29 10.89
CA HIS A 36 1.63 5.30 10.80
C HIS A 36 2.17 3.86 10.87
N GLY A 37 3.46 3.68 11.14
CA GLY A 37 4.12 2.37 11.13
C GLY A 37 4.14 1.71 9.76
N ILE A 38 4.05 2.51 8.69
CA ILE A 38 4.10 2.05 7.30
C ILE A 38 5.54 2.18 6.80
N ASP A 39 6.04 1.12 6.18
CA ASP A 39 7.39 1.07 5.62
C ASP A 39 7.41 1.57 4.17
N VAL A 40 8.57 2.11 3.76
CA VAL A 40 8.77 2.72 2.45
C VAL A 40 10.06 2.19 1.82
N VAL A 41 9.96 1.70 0.58
CA VAL A 41 11.09 1.19 -0.20
C VAL A 41 11.13 1.89 -1.56
N PRO A 42 12.12 2.76 -1.84
CA PRO A 42 12.28 3.38 -3.15
C PRO A 42 12.56 2.34 -4.25
N MET A 43 11.98 2.52 -5.43
CA MET A 43 12.17 1.66 -6.61
C MET A 43 12.47 2.50 -7.86
N VAL A 44 12.94 1.84 -8.94
CA VAL A 44 13.15 2.50 -10.24
C VAL A 44 11.84 3.04 -10.84
N ALA A 45 10.73 2.31 -10.64
CA ALA A 45 9.42 2.64 -11.24
C ALA A 45 8.48 3.42 -10.30
N GLY A 46 8.94 3.83 -9.10
CA GLY A 46 8.10 4.48 -8.10
C GLY A 46 8.57 4.18 -6.69
N THR A 47 7.66 4.25 -5.71
CA THR A 47 7.96 3.92 -4.31
C THR A 47 7.00 2.86 -3.80
N LEU A 48 7.53 1.76 -3.27
CA LEU A 48 6.73 0.73 -2.61
C LEU A 48 6.45 1.14 -1.17
N VAL A 49 5.20 0.98 -0.75
CA VAL A 49 4.70 1.31 0.57
C VAL A 49 4.05 0.05 1.15
N THR A 50 4.48 -0.39 2.33
CA THR A 50 4.05 -1.67 2.92
C THR A 50 3.64 -1.53 4.38
N GLY A 51 2.66 -2.32 4.81
CA GLY A 51 2.12 -2.29 6.18
C GLY A 51 0.90 -3.20 6.30
N SER A 52 0.21 -3.20 7.44
CA SER A 52 -1.03 -3.96 7.63
C SER A 52 -2.25 -3.20 7.10
N GLY A 53 -3.34 -3.93 6.84
CA GLY A 53 -4.63 -3.35 6.47
C GLY A 53 -5.13 -2.29 7.47
N ARG A 54 -4.87 -2.51 8.76
CA ARG A 54 -5.16 -1.56 9.84
C ARG A 54 -4.36 -0.27 9.69
N GLN A 55 -3.04 -0.37 9.51
CA GLN A 55 -2.16 0.81 9.36
C GLN A 55 -2.57 1.65 8.15
N PHE A 56 -2.89 1.01 7.02
CA PHE A 56 -3.41 1.70 5.84
C PHE A 56 -4.77 2.36 6.11
N THR A 57 -5.67 1.67 6.82
CA THR A 57 -6.99 2.23 7.15
C THR A 57 -6.87 3.47 8.05
N GLU A 58 -5.99 3.41 9.05
CA GLU A 58 -5.73 4.54 9.96
C GLU A 58 -5.04 5.71 9.23
N ALA A 59 -4.06 5.42 8.36
CA ALA A 59 -3.26 6.43 7.67
C ALA A 59 -4.04 7.16 6.55
N PHE A 60 -4.82 6.43 5.78
CA PHE A 60 -5.55 6.97 4.61
C PHE A 60 -7.03 7.28 4.93
N GLY A 61 -7.52 6.91 6.12
CA GLY A 61 -8.90 7.13 6.53
C GLY A 61 -9.93 6.34 5.71
N VAL A 62 -9.51 5.24 5.07
CA VAL A 62 -10.35 4.43 4.18
C VAL A 62 -10.27 2.96 4.56
N ARG A 63 -11.42 2.28 4.63
CA ARG A 63 -11.43 0.82 4.74
C ARG A 63 -11.03 0.21 3.41
N LEU A 64 -9.99 -0.62 3.42
CA LEU A 64 -9.61 -1.39 2.25
C LEU A 64 -10.69 -2.42 1.93
N GLN A 65 -11.10 -2.46 0.67
CA GLN A 65 -12.06 -3.44 0.18
C GLN A 65 -11.33 -4.75 -0.18
N LYS A 66 -12.09 -5.77 -0.60
CA LYS A 66 -11.53 -7.04 -1.04
C LYS A 66 -10.46 -6.81 -2.13
N ARG A 67 -9.20 -7.12 -1.84
CA ARG A 67 -8.03 -6.81 -2.68
C ARG A 67 -7.85 -7.78 -3.86
N SER A 68 -8.92 -8.00 -4.63
CA SER A 68 -8.87 -8.80 -5.87
C SER A 68 -8.45 -8.00 -7.10
N ARG A 69 -8.42 -6.67 -6.98
CA ARG A 69 -8.03 -5.71 -8.03
C ARG A 69 -7.26 -4.54 -7.40
N PRO A 70 -6.44 -3.82 -8.18
CA PRO A 70 -5.79 -2.61 -7.69
C PRO A 70 -6.81 -1.58 -7.22
N GLN A 71 -6.53 -0.92 -6.11
CA GLN A 71 -7.38 0.14 -5.55
C GLN A 71 -6.56 1.40 -5.31
N THR A 72 -6.87 2.48 -6.03
CA THR A 72 -6.26 3.79 -5.79
C THR A 72 -6.90 4.46 -4.57
N LEU A 73 -6.09 4.87 -3.61
CA LEU A 73 -6.50 5.54 -2.38
C LEU A 73 -6.52 7.06 -2.59
N PRO A 74 -7.38 7.79 -1.85
CA PRO A 74 -7.27 9.23 -1.79
C PRO A 74 -5.91 9.63 -1.18
N VAL A 75 -5.24 10.60 -1.80
CA VAL A 75 -3.98 11.14 -1.27
C VAL A 75 -4.30 12.02 -0.04
N PRO A 76 -3.74 11.73 1.14
CA PRO A 76 -3.92 12.55 2.34
C PRO A 76 -3.49 14.00 2.09
N HIS A 77 -4.11 14.95 2.82
CA HIS A 77 -3.83 16.38 2.65
C HIS A 77 -2.33 16.70 2.75
N ASP A 78 -1.67 16.14 3.75
CA ASP A 78 -0.25 16.36 4.05
C ASP A 78 0.69 15.85 2.94
N LEU A 79 0.19 14.97 2.05
CA LEU A 79 0.96 14.38 0.96
C LEU A 79 0.57 14.95 -0.41
N LYS A 80 -0.35 15.91 -0.50
CA LYS A 80 -0.86 16.41 -1.79
C LYS A 80 0.23 16.96 -2.72
N ASP A 81 1.29 17.54 -2.14
CA ASP A 81 2.42 18.12 -2.87
C ASP A 81 3.60 17.15 -3.03
N THR A 82 3.54 15.98 -2.38
CA THR A 82 4.58 14.95 -2.44
C THR A 82 4.17 13.80 -3.36
N VAL A 83 2.94 13.31 -3.20
CA VAL A 83 2.43 12.10 -3.83
C VAL A 83 1.37 12.44 -4.87
N ARG A 84 1.52 11.87 -6.05
CA ARG A 84 0.55 11.97 -7.15
C ARG A 84 -0.57 10.94 -6.99
N SER A 85 -0.22 9.71 -6.66
CA SER A 85 -1.17 8.61 -6.50
C SER A 85 -0.63 7.56 -5.52
N VAL A 86 -1.54 6.85 -4.85
CA VAL A 86 -1.24 5.66 -4.06
C VAL A 86 -2.18 4.56 -4.51
N THR A 87 -1.65 3.44 -4.97
CA THR A 87 -2.45 2.31 -5.47
C THR A 87 -2.10 1.04 -4.71
N VAL A 88 -3.04 0.56 -3.91
CA VAL A 88 -2.95 -0.74 -3.23
C VAL A 88 -3.00 -1.84 -4.28
N LEU A 89 -2.05 -2.77 -4.19
CA LEU A 89 -1.92 -3.91 -5.09
C LEU A 89 -2.88 -5.05 -4.66
N PRO A 90 -3.35 -5.88 -5.60
CA PRO A 90 -4.11 -7.07 -5.27
C PRO A 90 -3.32 -8.01 -4.36
N THR A 91 -4.01 -8.74 -3.49
CA THR A 91 -3.37 -9.84 -2.74
C THR A 91 -2.85 -10.87 -3.76
N PRO A 92 -1.55 -11.25 -3.69
CA PRO A 92 -1.00 -12.26 -4.56
C PRO A 92 -1.80 -13.56 -4.44
N THR A 93 -2.30 -14.06 -5.57
CA THR A 93 -3.00 -15.35 -5.58
C THR A 93 -1.97 -16.46 -5.69
N LEU A 94 -1.87 -17.32 -4.68
CA LEU A 94 -1.02 -18.51 -4.74
C LEU A 94 -1.48 -19.37 -5.94
N GLY A 95 -0.59 -19.57 -6.92
CA GLY A 95 -0.88 -20.34 -8.13
C GLY A 95 -1.10 -19.52 -9.41
N ALA A 96 -1.04 -18.19 -9.37
CA ALA A 96 -1.07 -17.33 -10.56
C ALA A 96 0.28 -17.29 -11.33
N ARG A 97 1.01 -18.40 -11.37
CA ARG A 97 2.14 -18.57 -12.30
C ARG A 97 1.58 -18.94 -13.68
N ASP A 98 2.02 -18.20 -14.69
CA ASP A 98 2.02 -18.53 -16.13
C ASP A 98 0.67 -18.51 -16.88
N ARG A 99 0.08 -17.33 -17.03
CA ARG A 99 -0.61 -16.99 -18.29
C ARG A 99 -0.17 -15.64 -18.80
N ILE A 100 1.06 -15.59 -19.28
CA ILE A 100 1.47 -14.61 -20.29
C ILE A 100 1.03 -15.23 -21.64
N PRO A 101 0.20 -14.57 -22.45
CA PRO A 101 -0.12 -15.04 -23.80
C PRO A 101 1.10 -15.02 -24.73
#